data_AF-A0A435XF65-F1
#
_entry.id   AF-A0A435XF65-F1
#
_cell.length_a   1.000
_cell.length_b   1.000
_cell.length_c   1.000
_cell.angle_alpha   90.00
_cell.angle_beta   90.00
_cell.angle_gamma   90.00
#
_symmetry.space_group_name_H-M   'P 1'
#
loop_
_entity.id
_entity.type
_entity.pdbx_description
1 polymer ?
#
loop_
_entity_poly.entity_id
_entity_poly.type
_entity_poly.pdbx_seq_one_letter_code
_entity_poly.pdbx_strand_id
1 'polypeptide(L)'
;GTEKRGAAIALGKHNVRVKFLAEKIASRLGNALVAPVISYVPEGTIDPPTAHMRFPGTITISDKTFEQLLESAARSFKLHGFRTIVLIGDHGGYQADERLVADRLNAEWRKTPVRVFAALEYYQITQSAYVEKLLSAGATQPEVGTHAGLADTSLMLAIDPSMVRKDRLAAAPKLNADDGVYGGDPTRSSAAFGQLGVDLIVDGTTEAIHGFIAKQQPK
;
A
#
# COMPACT_ATOMS: atom_id res chain seq x y z
N GLY A 1 0.77 6.65 4.25
CA GLY A 1 1.68 7.13 5.29
C GLY A 1 2.75 8.04 4.74
N THR A 2 3.50 8.67 5.63
CA THR A 2 4.64 9.53 5.31
C THR A 2 5.90 8.82 5.80
N GLU A 3 6.66 8.23 4.87
CA GLU A 3 7.64 7.20 5.16
C GLU A 3 8.96 7.44 4.40
N LYS A 4 10.10 7.28 5.07
CA LYS A 4 11.42 7.41 4.42
C LYS A 4 11.67 6.30 3.41
N ARG A 5 11.75 6.65 2.12
CA ARG A 5 11.90 5.73 0.98
C ARG A 5 13.09 6.07 0.08
N GLY A 6 14.31 5.88 0.59
CA GLY A 6 15.50 6.22 -0.19
C GLY A 6 15.66 7.74 -0.43
N ALA A 7 16.75 8.15 -1.08
CA ALA A 7 16.94 9.54 -1.47
C ALA A 7 16.24 9.89 -2.80
N ALA A 8 15.62 8.92 -3.49
CA ALA A 8 15.03 9.14 -4.80
C ALA A 8 13.50 9.29 -4.79
N ILE A 9 12.79 8.80 -3.77
CA ILE A 9 11.32 8.79 -3.74
C ILE A 9 10.80 9.76 -2.68
N ALA A 10 9.72 10.48 -3.00
CA ALA A 10 9.04 11.37 -2.06
C ALA A 10 8.38 10.62 -0.88
N LEU A 11 8.40 11.23 0.30
CA LEU A 11 7.92 10.62 1.56
C LEU A 11 6.45 10.19 1.53
N GLY A 12 5.60 10.95 0.84
CA GLY A 12 4.15 10.72 0.77
C GLY A 12 3.72 9.72 -0.33
N LYS A 13 4.66 9.01 -0.97
CA LYS A 13 4.38 8.16 -2.14
C LYS A 13 3.30 7.10 -1.89
N HIS A 14 3.19 6.59 -0.66
CA HIS A 14 2.14 5.64 -0.28
C HIS A 14 0.74 6.20 -0.51
N ASN A 15 0.53 7.47 -0.18
CA ASN A 15 -0.77 8.13 -0.32
C ASN A 15 -1.15 8.31 -1.80
N VAL A 16 -0.18 8.65 -2.65
CA VAL A 16 -0.38 8.80 -4.10
C VAL A 16 -0.65 7.44 -4.75
N ARG A 17 0.17 6.44 -4.43
CA ARG A 17 0.04 5.09 -4.97
C ARG A 17 -1.29 4.43 -4.59
N VAL A 18 -1.65 4.45 -3.31
CA VAL A 18 -2.90 3.81 -2.87
C VAL A 18 -4.11 4.46 -3.51
N LYS A 19 -4.10 5.79 -3.69
CA LYS A 19 -5.19 6.51 -4.35
C LYS A 19 -5.34 6.05 -5.80
N PHE A 20 -4.24 6.09 -6.55
CA PHE A 20 -4.24 5.75 -7.97
C PHE A 20 -4.68 4.30 -8.22
N LEU A 21 -4.16 3.36 -7.43
CA LEU A 21 -4.52 1.95 -7.57
C LEU A 21 -5.94 1.66 -7.09
N ALA A 22 -6.39 2.29 -5.99
CA ALA A 22 -7.78 2.17 -5.53
C ALA A 22 -8.78 2.73 -6.55
N GLU A 23 -8.46 3.82 -7.25
CA GLU A 23 -9.31 4.38 -8.31
C GLU A 23 -9.44 3.41 -9.50
N LYS A 24 -8.35 2.74 -9.89
CA LYS A 24 -8.38 1.68 -10.91
C LYS A 24 -9.19 0.47 -10.47
N ILE A 25 -8.99 0.00 -9.24
CA ILE A 25 -9.75 -1.11 -8.65
C ILE A 25 -11.24 -0.76 -8.60
N ALA A 26 -11.60 0.44 -8.11
CA ALA A 26 -12.98 0.89 -8.05
C ALA A 26 -13.64 0.97 -9.44
N SER A 27 -12.88 1.44 -10.45
CA SER A 27 -13.33 1.46 -11.84
C SER A 27 -13.59 0.06 -12.39
N ARG A 28 -12.76 -0.93 -12.05
CA ARG A 28 -12.94 -2.34 -12.45
C ARG A 28 -14.13 -3.00 -11.76
N LEU A 29 -14.36 -2.69 -10.48
CA LEU A 29 -15.52 -3.16 -9.73
C LEU A 29 -16.84 -2.59 -10.28
N GLY A 30 -16.82 -1.36 -10.82
CA GLY A 30 -17.96 -0.71 -11.48
C GLY A 30 -19.04 -0.17 -10.53
N ASN A 31 -18.94 -0.43 -9.23
CA ASN A 31 -19.91 -0.01 -8.22
C ASN A 31 -19.26 0.41 -6.89
N ALA A 32 -18.00 0.81 -6.92
CA ALA A 32 -17.23 1.22 -5.74
C ALA A 32 -16.85 2.70 -5.81
N LEU A 33 -16.74 3.33 -4.63
CA LEU A 33 -16.22 4.69 -4.47
C LEU A 33 -14.93 4.64 -3.66
N VAL A 34 -13.97 5.50 -4.00
CA VAL A 34 -12.73 5.67 -3.24
C VAL A 34 -12.93 6.77 -2.20
N ALA A 35 -12.84 6.40 -0.92
CA ALA A 35 -12.85 7.35 0.18
C ALA A 35 -11.58 8.23 0.19
N PRO A 36 -11.59 9.40 0.87
CA PRO A 36 -10.39 10.18 1.08
C PRO A 36 -9.25 9.35 1.70
N VAL A 37 -8.03 9.53 1.20
CA VAL A 37 -6.86 8.78 1.67
C VAL A 37 -6.50 9.15 3.09
N ILE A 38 -6.38 8.13 3.95
CA ILE A 38 -5.83 8.28 5.29
C ILE A 38 -4.30 8.43 5.18
N SER A 39 -3.81 9.63 5.45
CA SER A 39 -2.40 9.98 5.22
C SER A 39 -1.49 9.72 6.41
N TYR A 40 -2.05 9.66 7.62
CA TYR A 40 -1.33 9.41 8.87
C TYR A 40 -1.60 7.99 9.35
N VAL A 41 -0.52 7.21 9.48
CA VAL A 41 -0.54 5.77 9.78
C VAL A 41 0.64 5.42 10.70
N PRO A 42 0.69 4.20 11.24
CA PRO A 42 1.86 3.73 11.99
C PRO A 42 3.07 3.56 11.07
N GLU A 43 4.17 4.24 11.43
CA GLU A 43 5.46 4.21 10.71
C GLU A 43 6.65 3.89 11.65
N GLY A 44 6.34 3.49 12.90
CA GLY A 44 7.30 3.23 13.98
C GLY A 44 6.97 3.99 15.27
N THR A 45 7.78 3.77 16.30
CA THR A 45 7.68 4.42 17.62
C THR A 45 8.45 5.75 17.65
N ILE A 46 8.02 6.69 18.48
CA ILE A 46 8.65 8.01 18.65
C ILE A 46 9.85 7.92 19.62
N ASP A 47 9.67 7.30 20.79
CA ASP A 47 10.68 7.22 21.83
C ASP A 47 10.76 5.80 22.45
N PRO A 48 11.89 5.07 22.26
CA PRO A 48 12.96 5.39 21.33
C PRO A 48 12.48 5.25 19.86
N PRO A 49 13.14 5.91 18.89
CA PRO A 49 12.73 5.83 17.49
C PRO A 49 12.98 4.45 16.87
N THR A 50 11.94 3.88 16.24
CA THR A 50 12.02 2.61 15.52
C THR A 50 11.56 2.74 14.06
N ALA A 51 11.88 1.74 13.24
CA ALA A 51 11.50 1.71 11.82
C ALA A 51 11.79 3.05 11.10
N HIS A 52 10.79 3.63 10.42
CA HIS A 52 10.96 4.82 9.62
C HIS A 52 11.05 6.11 10.46
N MET A 53 10.66 6.07 11.73
CA MET A 53 10.84 7.18 12.67
C MET A 53 12.30 7.46 13.02
N ARG A 54 13.24 6.61 12.59
CA ARG A 54 14.68 6.89 12.63
C ARG A 54 15.13 7.95 11.62
N PHE A 55 14.25 8.35 10.70
CA PHE A 55 14.58 9.23 9.59
C PHE A 55 13.75 10.52 9.62
N PRO A 56 14.37 11.67 9.29
CA PRO A 56 13.68 12.94 9.25
C PRO A 56 12.59 12.96 8.16
N GLY A 57 11.46 13.56 8.50
CA GLY A 57 10.30 13.73 7.60
C GLY A 57 9.24 12.64 7.71
N THR A 58 9.53 11.48 8.29
CA THR A 58 8.52 10.46 8.61
C THR A 58 7.53 11.01 9.64
N ILE A 59 6.23 10.73 9.46
CA ILE A 59 5.17 11.08 10.42
C ILE A 59 4.44 9.80 10.80
N THR A 60 4.43 9.49 12.10
CA THR A 60 3.75 8.32 12.66
C THR A 60 2.58 8.73 13.55
N ILE A 61 1.56 7.86 13.63
CA ILE A 61 0.58 7.83 14.72
C ILE A 61 0.60 6.45 15.38
N SER A 62 0.08 6.32 16.59
CA SER A 62 -0.01 5.01 17.24
C SER A 62 -0.99 4.09 16.51
N ASP A 63 -0.73 2.78 16.58
CA ASP A 63 -1.63 1.71 16.09
C ASP A 63 -3.06 1.93 16.61
N LYS A 64 -3.21 2.17 17.92
CA LYS A 64 -4.49 2.49 18.55
C LYS A 64 -5.21 3.67 17.88
N THR A 65 -4.49 4.76 17.60
CA THR A 65 -5.09 5.94 16.94
C THR A 65 -5.51 5.60 15.51
N PHE A 66 -4.69 4.84 14.79
CA PHE A 66 -4.99 4.40 13.44
C PHE A 66 -6.20 3.46 13.40
N GLU A 67 -6.26 2.46 14.26
CA GLU A 67 -7.40 1.55 14.38
C GLU A 67 -8.71 2.30 14.72
N GLN A 68 -8.65 3.26 15.65
CA GLN A 68 -9.81 4.10 16.01
C GLN A 68 -10.27 4.98 14.85
N LEU A 69 -9.34 5.49 14.04
CA LEU A 69 -9.64 6.24 12.83
C LEU A 69 -10.35 5.37 11.79
N LEU A 70 -9.80 4.18 11.48
CA LEU A 70 -10.39 3.22 10.55
C LEU A 70 -11.80 2.81 11.00
N GLU A 71 -11.95 2.51 12.29
CA GLU A 71 -13.23 2.15 12.89
C GLU A 71 -14.27 3.28 12.73
N SER A 72 -13.87 4.51 13.07
CA SER A 72 -14.74 5.67 13.00
C SER A 72 -15.21 5.92 11.55
N ALA A 73 -14.29 5.84 10.59
CA ALA A 73 -14.62 5.96 9.17
C ALA A 73 -15.58 4.87 8.70
N ALA A 74 -15.31 3.60 9.05
CA ALA A 74 -16.17 2.47 8.68
C ALA A 74 -17.58 2.60 9.28
N ARG A 75 -17.69 3.08 10.54
CA ARG A 75 -18.98 3.35 11.17
C ARG A 75 -19.75 4.46 10.44
N SER A 76 -19.08 5.51 10.00
CA SER A 76 -19.69 6.56 9.17
C SER A 76 -20.20 6.01 7.84
N PHE A 77 -19.41 5.17 7.15
CA PHE A 77 -19.87 4.55 5.89
C PHE A 77 -21.04 3.60 6.11
N LYS A 78 -21.03 2.82 7.19
CA LYS A 78 -22.18 2.01 7.59
C LYS A 78 -23.43 2.87 7.79
N LEU A 79 -23.32 4.01 8.49
CA LEU A 79 -24.43 4.94 8.68
C LEU A 79 -24.97 5.48 7.35
N HIS A 80 -24.08 5.76 6.39
CA HIS A 80 -24.44 6.23 5.05
C HIS A 80 -24.98 5.11 4.11
N GLY A 81 -25.13 3.89 4.61
CA GLY A 81 -25.77 2.79 3.87
C GLY A 81 -24.82 1.89 3.08
N PHE A 82 -23.50 2.09 3.18
CA PHE A 82 -22.55 1.16 2.56
C PHE A 82 -22.62 -0.22 3.22
N ARG A 83 -22.71 -1.26 2.39
CA ARG A 83 -22.79 -2.67 2.85
C ARG A 83 -21.45 -3.40 2.79
N THR A 84 -20.55 -2.95 1.95
CA THR A 84 -19.19 -3.48 1.84
C THR A 84 -18.23 -2.32 1.99
N ILE A 85 -17.35 -2.42 3.00
CA ILE A 85 -16.31 -1.43 3.27
C ILE A 85 -14.98 -2.16 3.11
N VAL A 86 -14.14 -1.68 2.20
CA VAL A 86 -12.83 -2.29 1.93
C VAL A 86 -11.74 -1.39 2.49
N LEU A 87 -10.86 -1.95 3.30
CA LEU A 87 -9.64 -1.33 3.80
C LEU A 87 -8.48 -1.78 2.90
N ILE A 88 -7.74 -0.83 2.34
CA ILE A 88 -6.60 -1.06 1.45
C ILE A 88 -5.38 -0.36 2.02
N GLY A 89 -4.36 -1.13 2.35
CA GLY A 89 -3.11 -0.63 2.93
C GLY A 89 -1.92 -0.78 2.01
N ASP A 90 -1.15 0.29 1.84
CA ASP A 90 0.00 0.36 0.93
C ASP A 90 1.36 0.22 1.62
N HIS A 91 1.33 -0.13 2.90
CA HIS A 91 2.52 -0.34 3.72
C HIS A 91 2.33 -1.56 4.62
N GLY A 92 3.39 -2.35 4.78
CA GLY A 92 3.35 -3.60 5.52
C GLY A 92 3.13 -3.44 7.02
N GLY A 93 3.58 -2.30 7.57
CA GLY A 93 3.62 -2.05 9.01
C GLY A 93 2.27 -2.07 9.71
N TYR A 94 1.16 -1.80 9.00
CA TYR A 94 -0.18 -1.70 9.59
C TYR A 94 -1.22 -2.66 9.01
N GLN A 95 -0.77 -3.68 8.25
CA GLN A 95 -1.67 -4.70 7.68
C GLN A 95 -2.43 -5.49 8.76
N ALA A 96 -1.80 -5.66 9.93
CA ALA A 96 -2.42 -6.32 11.08
C ALA A 96 -3.56 -5.49 11.67
N ASP A 97 -3.39 -4.17 11.78
CA ASP A 97 -4.39 -3.21 12.26
C ASP A 97 -5.64 -3.22 11.39
N GLU A 98 -5.47 -3.20 10.07
CA GLU A 98 -6.60 -3.27 9.12
C GLU A 98 -7.42 -4.54 9.33
N ARG A 99 -6.75 -5.70 9.49
CA ARG A 99 -7.41 -6.97 9.79
C ARG A 99 -8.11 -6.94 11.14
N LEU A 100 -7.45 -6.45 12.19
CA LEU A 100 -8.02 -6.35 13.54
C LEU A 100 -9.30 -5.51 13.55
N VAL A 101 -9.30 -4.35 12.87
CA VAL A 101 -10.48 -3.51 12.73
C VAL A 101 -11.58 -4.21 11.94
N ALA A 102 -11.25 -4.84 10.81
CA ALA A 102 -12.23 -5.56 10.00
C ALA A 102 -12.91 -6.70 10.79
N ASP A 103 -12.11 -7.52 11.49
CA ASP A 103 -12.59 -8.64 12.30
C ASP A 103 -13.49 -8.17 13.46
N ARG A 104 -13.04 -7.13 14.18
CA ARG A 104 -13.80 -6.53 15.28
C ARG A 104 -15.16 -6.00 14.81
N LEU A 105 -15.17 -5.24 13.72
CA LEU A 105 -16.41 -4.69 13.16
C LEU A 105 -17.32 -5.78 12.60
N ASN A 106 -16.78 -6.81 11.94
CA ASN A 106 -17.57 -7.94 11.45
C ASN A 106 -18.21 -8.74 12.60
N ALA A 107 -17.49 -8.95 13.71
CA ALA A 107 -18.04 -9.62 14.90
C ALA A 107 -19.19 -8.81 15.54
N GLU A 108 -19.01 -7.50 15.63
CA GLU A 108 -20.05 -6.58 16.11
C GLU A 108 -21.26 -6.56 15.16
N TRP A 109 -21.02 -6.50 13.86
CA TRP A 109 -22.04 -6.30 12.83
C TRP A 109 -22.60 -7.60 12.25
N ARG A 110 -22.32 -8.74 12.89
CA ARG A 110 -22.75 -10.08 12.45
C ARG A 110 -24.25 -10.21 12.17
N LYS A 111 -25.09 -9.43 12.85
CA LYS A 111 -26.57 -9.41 12.68
C LYS A 111 -27.05 -8.39 11.63
N THR A 112 -26.13 -7.77 10.89
CA THR A 112 -26.41 -6.77 9.85
C THR A 112 -25.89 -7.29 8.51
N PRO A 113 -26.34 -6.74 7.36
CA PRO A 113 -25.79 -7.08 6.05
C PRO A 113 -24.42 -6.42 5.77
N VAL A 114 -23.87 -5.64 6.71
CA VAL A 114 -22.65 -4.85 6.50
C VAL A 114 -21.42 -5.72 6.78
N ARG A 115 -20.41 -5.61 5.92
CA ARG A 115 -19.16 -6.36 5.99
C ARG A 115 -17.97 -5.47 5.73
N VAL A 116 -16.91 -5.65 6.51
CA VAL A 116 -15.63 -4.98 6.34
C VAL A 116 -14.61 -6.00 5.82
N PHE A 117 -13.85 -5.63 4.80
CA PHE A 117 -12.80 -6.47 4.22
C PHE A 117 -11.47 -5.74 4.30
N ALA A 118 -10.50 -6.32 4.99
CA ALA A 118 -9.10 -5.90 4.88
C ALA A 118 -8.49 -6.62 3.66
N ALA A 119 -8.29 -5.89 2.56
CA ALA A 119 -7.79 -6.42 1.30
C ALA A 119 -6.26 -6.57 1.33
N LEU A 120 -5.77 -7.48 2.18
CA LEU A 120 -4.35 -7.71 2.40
C LEU A 120 -3.61 -8.17 1.14
N GLU A 121 -4.34 -8.77 0.19
CA GLU A 121 -3.87 -9.18 -1.12
C GLU A 121 -3.21 -8.01 -1.87
N TYR A 122 -3.74 -6.79 -1.71
CA TYR A 122 -3.16 -5.58 -2.31
C TYR A 122 -1.67 -5.45 -1.97
N TYR A 123 -1.31 -5.55 -0.69
CA TYR A 123 0.07 -5.41 -0.25
C TYR A 123 0.87 -6.67 -0.55
N GLN A 124 0.27 -7.85 -0.33
CA GLN A 124 0.95 -9.14 -0.55
C GLN A 124 1.42 -9.30 -2.00
N ILE A 125 0.60 -8.91 -2.99
CA ILE A 125 0.97 -8.95 -4.41
C ILE A 125 2.26 -8.17 -4.68
N THR A 126 2.46 -7.03 -3.99
CA THR A 126 3.68 -6.22 -4.14
C THR A 126 4.93 -6.94 -3.63
N GLN A 127 4.76 -7.90 -2.72
CA GLN A 127 5.85 -8.65 -2.08
C GLN A 127 6.08 -10.03 -2.72
N SER A 128 5.13 -10.55 -3.51
CA SER A 128 5.19 -11.88 -4.12
C SER A 128 5.07 -11.82 -5.65
N ALA A 129 3.85 -11.89 -6.19
CA ALA A 129 3.60 -12.04 -7.62
C ALA A 129 4.26 -10.92 -8.46
N TYR A 130 4.30 -9.69 -7.94
CA TYR A 130 5.00 -8.60 -8.62
C TYR A 130 6.51 -8.83 -8.68
N VAL A 131 7.13 -9.29 -7.58
CA VAL A 131 8.56 -9.61 -7.53
C VAL A 131 8.89 -10.73 -8.53
N GLU A 132 8.11 -11.81 -8.54
CA GLU A 132 8.28 -12.90 -9.51
C GLU A 132 8.16 -12.43 -10.96
N LYS A 133 7.23 -11.51 -11.22
CA LYS A 133 7.02 -10.93 -12.55
C LYS A 133 8.20 -10.05 -12.97
N LEU A 134 8.78 -9.28 -12.05
CA LEU A 134 9.98 -8.48 -12.31
C LEU A 134 11.19 -9.37 -12.66
N LEU A 135 11.41 -10.43 -11.88
CA LEU A 135 12.50 -11.38 -12.15
C LEU A 135 12.34 -12.03 -13.52
N SER A 136 11.11 -12.45 -13.84
CA SER A 136 10.77 -13.00 -15.16
C SER A 136 10.93 -11.99 -16.31
N ALA A 137 10.84 -10.70 -16.01
CA ALA A 137 11.05 -9.60 -16.96
C ALA A 137 12.52 -9.11 -17.04
N GLY A 138 13.46 -9.79 -16.37
CA GLY A 138 14.89 -9.49 -16.44
C GLY A 138 15.43 -8.53 -15.38
N ALA A 139 14.68 -8.29 -14.30
CA ALA A 139 15.25 -7.76 -13.06
C ALA A 139 15.97 -8.90 -12.30
N THR A 140 16.83 -8.52 -11.36
CA THR A 140 17.55 -9.45 -10.49
C THR A 140 17.16 -9.25 -9.02
N GLN A 141 17.29 -10.30 -8.22
CA GLN A 141 16.96 -10.24 -6.79
C GLN A 141 17.69 -9.10 -6.04
N PRO A 142 18.99 -8.84 -6.28
CA PRO A 142 19.69 -7.72 -5.65
C PRO A 142 19.20 -6.33 -6.10
N GLU A 143 18.53 -6.22 -7.25
CA GLU A 143 17.94 -4.95 -7.69
C GLU A 143 16.60 -4.70 -6.99
N VAL A 144 15.75 -5.74 -6.89
CA VAL A 144 14.43 -5.65 -6.26
C VAL A 144 14.53 -5.13 -4.84
N GLY A 145 15.37 -5.79 -4.03
CA GLY A 145 15.56 -5.49 -2.62
C GLY A 145 14.31 -5.53 -1.74
N THR A 146 14.44 -5.02 -0.52
CA THR A 146 13.37 -5.04 0.48
C THR A 146 12.76 -3.66 0.71
N HIS A 147 13.50 -2.58 0.41
CA HIS A 147 13.01 -1.21 0.60
C HIS A 147 13.63 -0.20 -0.37
N ALA A 148 12.78 0.63 -0.99
CA ALA A 148 13.18 1.67 -1.94
C ALA A 148 14.11 1.17 -3.08
N GLY A 149 14.08 -0.13 -3.38
CA GLY A 149 14.80 -0.76 -4.49
C GLY A 149 14.03 -0.67 -5.81
N LEU A 150 14.36 -1.57 -6.75
CA LEU A 150 13.84 -1.53 -8.11
C LEU A 150 12.32 -1.62 -8.16
N ALA A 151 11.71 -2.51 -7.40
CA ALA A 151 10.26 -2.76 -7.44
C ALA A 151 9.46 -1.52 -7.07
N ASP A 152 9.85 -0.88 -5.96
CA ASP A 152 9.14 0.25 -5.38
C ASP A 152 9.30 1.52 -6.21
N THR A 153 10.53 1.77 -6.67
CA THR A 153 10.84 2.90 -7.54
C THR A 153 10.15 2.74 -8.90
N SER A 154 10.13 1.53 -9.47
CA SER A 154 9.47 1.26 -10.74
C SER A 154 7.95 1.46 -10.66
N LEU A 155 7.31 0.99 -9.58
CA LEU A 155 5.89 1.26 -9.32
C LEU A 155 5.60 2.76 -9.31
N MET A 156 6.39 3.55 -8.59
CA MET A 156 6.20 4.99 -8.58
C MET A 156 6.45 5.64 -9.94
N LEU A 157 7.43 5.17 -10.72
CA LEU A 157 7.65 5.66 -12.08
C LEU A 157 6.48 5.37 -13.02
N ALA A 158 5.71 4.31 -12.81
CA ALA A 158 4.50 4.02 -13.59
C ALA A 158 3.28 4.84 -13.14
N ILE A 159 3.21 5.18 -11.85
CA ILE A 159 2.06 5.87 -11.24
C ILE A 159 2.21 7.40 -11.34
N ASP A 160 3.32 7.92 -10.84
CA ASP A 160 3.62 9.35 -10.85
C ASP A 160 5.14 9.57 -10.89
N PRO A 161 5.72 9.75 -12.08
CA PRO A 161 7.14 10.01 -12.24
C PRO A 161 7.63 11.26 -11.52
N SER A 162 6.75 12.23 -11.20
CA SER A 162 7.15 13.47 -10.51
C SER A 162 7.53 13.22 -9.04
N MET A 163 7.10 12.09 -8.48
CA MET A 163 7.45 11.64 -7.13
C MET A 163 8.82 10.96 -7.05
N VAL A 164 9.54 10.86 -8.19
CA VAL A 164 10.84 10.19 -8.30
C VAL A 164 11.90 11.15 -8.86
N ARG A 165 12.95 11.39 -8.08
CA ARG A 165 14.16 12.12 -8.49
C ARG A 165 15.05 11.23 -9.36
N LYS A 166 14.76 11.18 -10.67
CA LYS A 166 15.49 10.34 -11.63
C LYS A 166 16.98 10.66 -11.72
N ASP A 167 17.35 11.92 -11.53
CA ASP A 167 18.73 12.37 -11.41
C ASP A 167 19.47 11.69 -10.27
N ARG A 168 18.79 11.45 -9.13
CA ARG A 168 19.36 10.75 -7.98
C ARG A 168 19.53 9.25 -8.21
N LEU A 169 18.71 8.64 -9.05
CA LEU A 169 18.84 7.22 -9.41
C LEU A 169 20.08 6.95 -10.27
N ALA A 170 20.45 7.91 -11.14
CA ALA A 170 21.58 7.78 -12.06
C ALA A 170 22.91 8.32 -11.49
N ALA A 171 22.89 8.95 -10.30
CA ALA A 171 24.06 9.57 -9.70
C ALA A 171 25.03 8.55 -9.08
N ALA A 172 26.31 8.93 -9.00
CA ALA A 172 27.33 8.23 -8.23
C ALA A 172 27.67 9.00 -6.94
N PRO A 173 27.95 8.32 -5.81
CA PRO A 173 27.86 6.86 -5.63
C PRO A 173 26.41 6.35 -5.66
N LYS A 174 26.25 5.04 -5.89
CA LYS A 174 24.92 4.40 -5.84
C LYS A 174 24.28 4.56 -4.46
N LEU A 175 22.97 4.70 -4.45
CA LEU A 175 22.18 4.77 -3.22
C LEU A 175 22.33 3.49 -2.39
N ASN A 176 22.43 3.65 -1.08
CA ASN A 176 22.63 2.53 -0.16
C ASN A 176 21.79 2.68 1.14
N ALA A 177 22.11 1.89 2.16
CA ALA A 177 21.40 1.89 3.44
C ALA A 177 21.42 3.24 4.17
N ASP A 178 22.50 4.02 4.04
CA ASP A 178 22.61 5.37 4.62
C ASP A 178 21.65 6.34 3.93
N ASP A 179 21.34 6.10 2.65
CA ASP A 179 20.31 6.82 1.90
C ASP A 179 18.89 6.30 2.19
N GLY A 180 18.74 5.25 3.00
CA GLY A 180 17.47 4.58 3.27
C GLY A 180 16.98 3.67 2.15
N VAL A 181 17.90 3.09 1.36
CA VAL A 181 17.64 2.00 0.40
C VAL A 181 18.14 0.69 1.01
N TYR A 182 17.26 -0.30 1.19
CA TYR A 182 17.63 -1.55 1.85
C TYR A 182 17.57 -2.74 0.89
N GLY A 183 18.72 -3.40 0.76
CA GLY A 183 18.88 -4.66 0.02
C GLY A 183 18.60 -4.59 -1.48
N GLY A 184 18.48 -3.39 -2.07
CA GLY A 184 18.05 -3.17 -3.45
C GLY A 184 18.91 -2.16 -4.21
N ASP A 185 18.78 -2.16 -5.54
CA ASP A 185 19.40 -1.20 -6.44
C ASP A 185 18.33 -0.61 -7.39
N PRO A 186 17.91 0.66 -7.19
CA PRO A 186 16.86 1.28 -8.00
C PRO A 186 17.36 1.86 -9.33
N THR A 187 18.64 1.67 -9.69
CA THR A 187 19.24 2.28 -10.90
C THR A 187 18.51 1.88 -12.19
N ARG A 188 18.09 0.61 -12.30
CA ARG A 188 17.38 0.06 -13.48
C ARG A 188 15.86 0.18 -13.41
N SER A 189 15.33 0.98 -12.47
CA SER A 189 13.89 1.18 -12.36
C SER A 189 13.29 1.85 -13.60
N SER A 190 12.10 1.40 -13.98
CA SER A 190 11.42 1.91 -15.16
C SER A 190 9.90 1.88 -14.99
N ALA A 191 9.19 2.75 -15.71
CA ALA A 191 7.73 2.71 -15.76
C ALA A 191 7.22 1.38 -16.35
N ALA A 192 7.96 0.78 -17.28
CA ALA A 192 7.59 -0.53 -17.85
C ALA A 192 7.59 -1.64 -16.80
N PHE A 193 8.61 -1.69 -15.93
CA PHE A 193 8.61 -2.59 -14.78
C PHE A 193 7.49 -2.25 -13.79
N GLY A 194 7.23 -0.98 -13.54
CA GLY A 194 6.15 -0.56 -12.65
C GLY A 194 4.76 -0.97 -13.15
N GLN A 195 4.52 -0.89 -14.46
CA GLN A 195 3.23 -1.24 -15.05
C GLN A 195 2.86 -2.70 -14.79
N LEU A 196 3.84 -3.61 -14.78
CA LEU A 196 3.62 -5.02 -14.41
C LEU A 196 3.01 -5.15 -13.01
N GLY A 197 3.48 -4.34 -12.06
CA GLY A 197 2.95 -4.30 -10.70
C GLY A 197 1.58 -3.63 -10.63
N VAL A 198 1.38 -2.52 -11.35
CA VAL A 198 0.07 -1.84 -11.44
C VAL A 198 -1.01 -2.82 -11.89
N ASP A 199 -0.76 -3.57 -12.96
CA ASP A 199 -1.73 -4.51 -13.52
C ASP A 199 -2.03 -5.65 -12.53
N LEU A 200 -0.99 -6.28 -11.98
CA LEU A 200 -1.15 -7.37 -11.01
C LEU A 200 -1.89 -6.95 -9.73
N ILE A 201 -1.55 -5.78 -9.18
CA ILE A 201 -2.19 -5.29 -7.95
C ILE A 201 -3.66 -4.98 -8.22
N VAL A 202 -3.97 -4.30 -9.33
CA VAL A 202 -5.35 -3.96 -9.67
C VAL A 202 -6.18 -5.21 -9.89
N ASP A 203 -5.70 -6.14 -10.73
CA ASP A 203 -6.45 -7.34 -11.08
C ASP A 203 -6.61 -8.25 -9.86
N GLY A 204 -5.52 -8.57 -9.16
CA GLY A 204 -5.56 -9.46 -8.00
C GLY A 204 -6.36 -8.90 -6.81
N THR A 205 -6.28 -7.60 -6.54
CA THR A 205 -7.10 -6.98 -5.48
C THR A 205 -8.58 -6.95 -5.88
N THR A 206 -8.88 -6.69 -7.15
CA THR A 206 -10.27 -6.73 -7.66
C THR A 206 -10.86 -8.13 -7.52
N GLU A 207 -10.10 -9.17 -7.89
CA GLU A 207 -10.50 -10.57 -7.71
C GLU A 207 -10.74 -10.92 -6.24
N ALA A 208 -9.86 -10.50 -5.34
CA ALA A 208 -10.02 -10.71 -3.90
C ALA A 208 -11.31 -10.07 -3.36
N ILE A 209 -11.61 -8.82 -3.77
CA ILE A 209 -12.84 -8.11 -3.40
C ILE A 209 -14.08 -8.83 -3.96
N HIS A 210 -14.07 -9.24 -5.23
CA HIS A 210 -15.17 -10.02 -5.80
C HIS A 210 -15.39 -11.34 -5.04
N GLY A 211 -14.31 -12.06 -4.74
CA GLY A 211 -14.35 -13.29 -3.96
C GLY A 211 -14.92 -13.06 -2.56
N PHE A 212 -14.58 -11.95 -1.91
CA PHE A 212 -15.16 -11.55 -0.64
C PHE A 212 -16.66 -11.29 -0.75
N ILE A 213 -17.09 -10.47 -1.72
CA ILE A 213 -18.50 -10.10 -1.92
C ILE A 213 -19.35 -11.35 -2.22
N ALA A 214 -18.87 -12.25 -3.08
CA ALA A 214 -19.58 -13.47 -3.46
C ALA A 214 -19.88 -14.38 -2.24
N LYS A 215 -18.96 -14.46 -1.27
CA LYS A 215 -19.14 -15.24 -0.03
C LYS A 215 -20.22 -14.68 0.90
N GLN A 216 -20.66 -13.44 0.71
CA GLN A 216 -21.66 -12.78 1.55
C GLN A 216 -23.08 -12.86 0.98
N GLN A 217 -23.24 -13.32 -0.27
CA GLN A 217 -24.57 -13.51 -0.85
C GLN A 217 -25.25 -14.71 -0.21
N PRO A 218 -26.54 -14.61 0.17
CA PRO A 218 -27.29 -15.77 0.64
C PRO A 218 -27.30 -16.84 -0.46
N LYS A 219 -27.03 -18.09 -0.06
CA LYS A 219 -27.17 -19.26 -0.93
C LYS A 219 -28.63 -19.48 -1.31
#